data_AF-A0A0N0S1Y7-F1
#
_entry.id   AF-A0A0N0S1Y7-F1
#
_cell.length_a   1.000
_cell.length_b   1.000
_cell.length_c   1.000
_cell.angle_alpha   90.00
_cell.angle_beta   90.00
_cell.angle_gamma   90.00
#
_symmetry.space_group_name_H-M   'P 1'
#
loop_
_entity.id
_entity.type
_entity.pdbx_description
1 polymer ?
#
loop_
_entity_poly.entity_id
_entity_poly.type
_entity_poly.pdbx_seq_one_letter_code
_entity_poly.pdbx_strand_id
1 'polypeptide(L)'
;MVISQDHSTTKEHVFFFSVYQKLMHHKSYNALLFLLSILVHPFTYLSYRKRKHSHQYQQAFEKRRQYYKEKGLFTQWQVEFAEQELAKAKFFHESVPEKQIQETASKLAEAKLQQLVAQDLLKDGLEDQSYLQFFSQQLKHKNFVVLTFLPAVLFYVVLILFANPFLQFVIERILQSFIVIVGVATLVFTILYLSPFDPARNLLGVAATPEQITNFNHIHGLDQPYLSQLWNALSGLFTFDLGTSFAGKEDVTQSIVNKFPVTLEIAILSLLMAIAIAIPVGIISAVRPNSYLDYTFMFIALIGLSIPSFWQGLIFILTFALKLQWFPATYNPQNWLSLIMPVIVLGTSITASIARMTRSSMLEVIHEDYIITAKAKGLNEFKVITKHAIRNAMIPIITVIGLLFGGMLGGASVTEKVFNISGIGSYIVDKQFIPDIPAILGGVVYIAITISIVNLLIDILYAFFDPRIRSKMKKS
;
A
#
# COMPACT_ATOMS: atom_id res chain seq x y z
N MET A 1 23.06 -47.01 15.80
CA MET A 1 22.05 -47.88 15.17
C MET A 1 20.75 -47.64 15.93
N VAL A 2 19.80 -46.90 15.35
CA VAL A 2 18.33 -47.06 15.45
C VAL A 2 17.72 -45.94 14.61
N ILE A 3 17.39 -46.32 13.37
CA ILE A 3 16.17 -46.01 12.64
C ILE A 3 15.89 -44.53 12.34
N SER A 4 16.36 -44.14 11.15
CA SER A 4 15.62 -43.30 10.21
C SER A 4 14.21 -43.89 9.99
N GLN A 5 13.16 -43.20 10.41
CA GLN A 5 11.80 -43.45 9.92
C GLN A 5 11.08 -42.12 9.66
N ASP A 6 10.84 -41.92 8.37
CA ASP A 6 9.76 -41.17 7.74
C ASP A 6 9.57 -39.68 8.06
N HIS A 7 10.01 -38.83 7.12
CA HIS A 7 9.82 -37.38 7.14
C HIS A 7 9.01 -36.86 5.95
N SER A 8 8.19 -37.71 5.31
CA SER A 8 7.55 -37.33 4.04
C SER A 8 6.02 -37.24 4.02
N THR A 9 5.28 -37.70 5.03
CA THR A 9 3.81 -37.86 4.90
C THR A 9 2.93 -37.01 5.84
N THR A 10 3.49 -36.21 6.75
CA THR A 10 2.70 -35.47 7.78
C THR A 10 2.63 -33.95 7.62
N LYS A 11 3.32 -33.35 6.63
CA LYS A 11 3.35 -31.88 6.48
C LYS A 11 2.13 -31.29 5.77
N GLU A 12 1.53 -31.98 4.81
CA GLU A 12 0.42 -31.43 4.00
C GLU A 12 -0.86 -31.26 4.82
N HIS A 13 -1.14 -32.16 5.77
CA HIS A 13 -2.36 -32.14 6.57
C HIS A 13 -2.42 -31.02 7.60
N VAL A 14 -1.29 -30.38 7.92
CA VAL A 14 -1.24 -29.26 8.87
C VAL A 14 -1.19 -27.91 8.14
N PHE A 15 -1.03 -27.89 6.81
CA PHE A 15 -0.88 -26.68 6.01
C PHE A 15 -2.07 -25.73 6.17
N PHE A 16 -3.29 -26.14 5.78
CA PHE A 16 -4.49 -25.29 5.86
C PHE A 16 -4.82 -24.86 7.30
N PHE A 17 -4.61 -25.74 8.27
CA PHE A 17 -4.74 -25.40 9.69
C PHE A 17 -3.80 -24.27 10.10
N SER A 18 -2.51 -24.41 9.76
CA SER A 18 -1.47 -23.44 10.15
C SER A 18 -1.71 -22.07 9.53
N VAL A 19 -2.06 -22.01 8.24
CA VAL A 19 -2.37 -20.77 7.53
C VAL A 19 -3.67 -20.14 8.05
N TYR A 20 -4.73 -20.94 8.27
CA TYR A 20 -5.98 -20.43 8.80
C TYR A 20 -5.80 -19.84 10.21
N GLN A 21 -5.07 -20.50 11.11
CA GLN A 21 -4.79 -19.94 12.45
C GLN A 21 -3.99 -18.66 12.38
N LYS A 22 -2.96 -18.62 11.53
CA LYS A 22 -2.17 -17.40 11.27
C LYS A 22 -3.06 -16.23 10.83
N LEU A 23 -3.96 -16.46 9.88
CA LEU A 23 -4.85 -15.40 9.38
C LEU A 23 -5.91 -14.97 10.40
N MET A 24 -6.44 -15.89 11.20
CA MET A 24 -7.45 -15.61 12.23
C MET A 24 -6.94 -14.72 13.37
N HIS A 25 -5.63 -14.57 13.55
CA HIS A 25 -5.05 -13.59 14.47
C HIS A 25 -5.29 -12.15 14.02
N HIS A 26 -5.53 -11.92 12.73
CA HIS A 26 -5.85 -10.60 12.18
C HIS A 26 -7.38 -10.46 12.00
N LYS A 27 -7.99 -9.57 12.79
CA LYS A 27 -9.46 -9.35 12.76
C LYS A 27 -10.01 -9.01 11.36
N SER A 28 -9.20 -8.41 10.49
CA SER A 28 -9.57 -8.07 9.11
C SER A 28 -9.93 -9.29 8.25
N TYR A 29 -9.30 -10.45 8.48
CA TYR A 29 -9.54 -11.66 7.68
C TYR A 29 -10.70 -12.51 8.17
N ASN A 30 -11.15 -12.32 9.42
CA ASN A 30 -12.17 -13.16 10.02
C ASN A 30 -13.48 -13.13 9.22
N ALA A 31 -13.93 -11.94 8.81
CA ALA A 31 -15.18 -11.80 8.06
C ALA A 31 -15.07 -12.42 6.65
N LEU A 32 -13.94 -12.19 5.97
CA LEU A 32 -13.67 -12.76 4.65
C LEU A 32 -13.62 -14.29 4.70
N LEU A 33 -12.83 -14.86 5.61
CA LEU A 33 -12.68 -16.31 5.73
C LEU A 33 -14.00 -16.98 6.13
N PHE A 34 -14.79 -16.35 6.99
CA PHE A 34 -16.13 -16.82 7.34
C PHE A 34 -17.06 -16.82 6.12
N LEU A 35 -17.09 -15.73 5.35
CA LEU A 35 -17.91 -15.61 4.15
C LEU A 35 -17.51 -16.66 3.09
N LEU A 36 -16.22 -16.85 2.87
CA LEU A 36 -15.70 -17.82 1.90
C LEU A 36 -15.91 -19.28 2.33
N SER A 37 -16.09 -19.55 3.62
CA SER A 37 -16.37 -20.88 4.17
C SER A 37 -17.82 -21.07 4.63
N ILE A 38 -18.73 -20.15 4.25
CA ILE A 38 -20.12 -20.14 4.71
C ILE A 38 -20.87 -21.43 4.37
N LEU A 39 -20.55 -22.07 3.23
CA LEU A 39 -21.17 -23.33 2.81
C LEU A 39 -20.71 -24.54 3.64
N VAL A 40 -19.59 -24.43 4.34
CA VAL A 40 -19.03 -25.50 5.20
C VAL A 40 -19.52 -25.36 6.64
N HIS A 41 -19.78 -24.13 7.08
CA HIS A 41 -20.15 -23.83 8.46
C HIS A 41 -21.36 -24.59 9.00
N PRO A 42 -22.48 -24.78 8.27
CA PRO A 42 -23.62 -25.56 8.77
C PRO A 42 -23.24 -27.00 9.15
N PHE A 43 -22.45 -27.68 8.32
CA PHE A 43 -22.01 -29.05 8.55
C PHE A 43 -21.06 -29.17 9.75
N THR A 44 -20.10 -28.24 9.86
CA THR A 44 -19.17 -28.19 11.01
C THR A 44 -19.86 -27.78 12.29
N TYR A 45 -20.85 -26.88 12.23
CA TYR A 45 -21.59 -26.41 13.39
C TYR A 45 -22.46 -27.51 14.00
N LEU A 46 -23.11 -28.33 13.17
CA LEU A 46 -23.83 -29.52 13.64
C LEU A 46 -22.90 -30.52 14.34
N SER A 47 -21.70 -30.73 13.78
CA SER A 47 -20.67 -31.58 14.39
C SER A 47 -20.14 -31.01 15.71
N TYR A 48 -19.94 -29.69 15.77
CA TYR A 48 -19.55 -28.96 16.99
C TYR A 48 -20.61 -29.09 18.08
N ARG A 49 -21.89 -28.87 17.74
CA ARG A 49 -23.00 -28.94 18.71
C ARG A 49 -23.18 -30.35 19.30
N LYS A 50 -22.95 -31.41 18.51
CA LYS A 50 -22.95 -32.80 19.00
C LYS A 50 -21.79 -33.10 19.95
N ARG A 51 -20.64 -32.43 19.81
CA ARG A 51 -19.47 -32.59 20.68
C ARG A 51 -19.44 -31.63 21.87
N LYS A 52 -20.18 -30.52 21.82
CA LYS A 52 -20.30 -29.53 22.90
C LYS A 52 -21.18 -30.07 24.05
N HIS A 53 -20.79 -31.19 24.65
CA HIS A 53 -21.28 -31.60 25.97
C HIS A 53 -20.41 -30.93 27.04
N SER A 54 -20.67 -29.63 27.19
CA SER A 54 -20.02 -28.64 28.05
C SER A 54 -20.04 -28.97 29.56
N HIS A 55 -20.81 -29.97 30.01
CA HIS A 55 -20.89 -30.30 31.44
C HIS A 55 -19.61 -30.95 32.00
N GLN A 56 -18.98 -31.87 31.27
CA GLN A 56 -17.77 -32.54 31.77
C GLN A 56 -16.58 -31.58 31.88
N TYR A 57 -16.42 -30.69 30.89
CA TYR A 57 -15.38 -29.66 30.94
C TYR A 57 -15.65 -28.65 32.07
N GLN A 58 -16.87 -28.11 32.20
CA GLN A 58 -17.17 -27.12 33.24
C GLN A 58 -16.99 -27.68 34.65
N GLN A 59 -17.41 -28.94 34.87
CA GLN A 59 -17.18 -29.62 36.16
C GLN A 59 -15.68 -29.83 36.43
N ALA A 60 -14.91 -30.26 35.42
CA ALA A 60 -13.47 -30.43 35.55
C ALA A 60 -12.74 -29.08 35.77
N PHE A 61 -13.20 -28.02 35.11
CA PHE A 61 -12.68 -26.65 35.22
C PHE A 61 -12.88 -26.09 36.63
N GLU A 62 -14.09 -26.14 37.18
CA GLU A 62 -14.34 -25.66 38.53
C GLU A 62 -13.58 -26.50 39.58
N LYS A 63 -13.52 -27.82 39.40
CA LYS A 63 -12.74 -28.70 40.30
C LYS A 63 -11.25 -28.35 40.30
N ARG A 64 -10.66 -28.13 39.12
CA ARG A 64 -9.23 -27.79 38.97
C ARG A 64 -8.94 -26.36 39.42
N ARG A 65 -9.87 -25.43 39.22
CA ARG A 65 -9.79 -24.05 39.72
C ARG A 65 -9.79 -24.01 41.25
N GLN A 66 -10.67 -24.76 41.90
CA GLN A 66 -10.69 -24.90 43.36
C GLN A 66 -9.39 -25.50 43.88
N TYR A 67 -8.90 -26.58 43.26
CA TYR A 67 -7.62 -27.21 43.62
C TYR A 67 -6.43 -26.23 43.65
N TYR A 68 -6.31 -25.36 42.64
CA TYR A 68 -5.23 -24.37 42.63
C TYR A 68 -5.44 -23.20 43.59
N LYS A 69 -6.70 -22.82 43.88
CA LYS A 69 -7.01 -21.85 44.94
C LYS A 69 -6.66 -22.40 46.32
N GLU A 70 -7.00 -23.66 46.61
CA GLU A 70 -6.65 -24.36 47.84
C GLU A 70 -5.13 -24.51 48.03
N LYS A 71 -4.37 -24.66 46.94
CA LYS A 71 -2.90 -24.64 46.95
C LYS A 71 -2.28 -23.26 47.21
N GLY A 72 -3.08 -22.20 47.37
CA GLY A 72 -2.61 -20.84 47.66
C GLY A 72 -2.00 -20.10 46.47
N LEU A 73 -1.99 -20.69 45.26
CA LEU A 73 -1.39 -20.08 44.06
C LEU A 73 -2.08 -18.77 43.66
N PHE A 74 -3.40 -18.71 43.83
CA PHE A 74 -4.16 -17.50 43.54
C PHE A 74 -3.74 -16.33 44.44
N THR A 75 -3.65 -16.56 45.75
CA THR A 75 -3.20 -15.56 46.73
C THR A 75 -1.75 -15.16 46.49
N GLN A 76 -0.89 -16.12 46.15
CA GLN A 76 0.51 -15.84 45.79
C GLN A 76 0.61 -14.87 44.59
N TRP A 77 -0.16 -15.11 43.53
CA TRP A 77 -0.16 -14.21 42.36
C TRP A 77 -0.82 -12.86 42.63
N GLN A 78 -1.81 -12.78 43.52
CA GLN A 78 -2.37 -11.49 43.94
C GLN A 78 -1.30 -10.60 44.58
N VAL A 79 -0.45 -11.17 45.44
CA VAL A 79 0.67 -10.44 46.06
C VAL A 79 1.72 -10.05 45.01
N GLU A 80 2.16 -11.02 44.18
CA GLU A 80 3.15 -10.79 43.12
C GLU A 80 2.72 -9.67 42.15
N PHE A 81 1.46 -9.70 41.69
CA PHE A 81 0.94 -8.69 40.78
C PHE A 81 0.72 -7.34 41.45
N ALA A 82 0.34 -7.30 42.74
CA ALA A 82 0.24 -6.05 43.47
C ALA A 82 1.60 -5.36 43.62
N GLU A 83 2.67 -6.13 43.90
CA GLU A 83 4.05 -5.62 43.94
C GLU A 83 4.50 -5.09 42.57
N GLN A 84 4.17 -5.79 41.48
CA GLN A 84 4.48 -5.34 40.12
C GLN A 84 3.79 -4.03 39.76
N GLU A 85 2.49 -3.88 40.08
CA GLU A 85 1.75 -2.65 39.82
C GLU A 85 2.29 -1.49 40.67
N LEU A 86 2.70 -1.76 41.92
CA LEU A 86 3.34 -0.77 42.79
C LEU A 86 4.72 -0.35 42.27
N ALA A 87 5.52 -1.28 41.74
CA ALA A 87 6.80 -0.99 41.10
C ALA A 87 6.63 -0.13 39.83
N LYS A 88 5.59 -0.40 39.02
CA LYS A 88 5.26 0.43 37.85
C LYS A 88 4.86 1.84 38.25
N ALA A 89 3.96 1.99 39.23
CA ALA A 89 3.53 3.30 39.74
C ALA A 89 4.73 4.14 40.23
N LYS A 90 5.67 3.51 40.95
CA LYS A 90 6.93 4.15 41.37
C LYS A 90 7.81 4.59 40.20
N PHE A 91 7.96 3.75 39.18
CA PHE A 91 8.79 4.05 38.00
C PHE A 91 8.23 5.22 37.18
N PHE A 92 6.90 5.32 37.06
CA PHE A 92 6.23 6.38 36.30
C PHE A 92 5.85 7.63 37.13
N HIS A 93 6.20 7.66 38.43
CA HIS A 93 5.83 8.74 39.36
C HIS A 93 4.31 8.99 39.47
N GLU A 94 3.51 7.93 39.35
CA GLU A 94 2.05 8.00 39.45
C GLU A 94 1.56 7.62 40.86
N SER A 95 0.53 8.31 41.34
CA SER A 95 -0.17 7.97 42.59
C SER A 95 -1.43 7.16 42.27
N VAL A 96 -1.36 5.84 42.41
CA VAL A 96 -2.48 4.92 42.18
C VAL A 96 -3.06 4.49 43.53
N PRO A 97 -4.39 4.61 43.76
CA PRO A 97 -5.02 4.16 45.00
C PRO A 97 -4.77 2.66 45.26
N GLU A 98 -4.48 2.29 46.50
CA GLU A 98 -4.20 0.91 46.91
C GLU A 98 -5.32 -0.07 46.51
N LYS A 99 -6.58 0.38 46.61
CA LYS A 99 -7.75 -0.38 46.18
C LYS A 99 -7.69 -0.75 44.69
N GLN A 100 -7.28 0.19 43.83
CA GLN A 100 -7.17 -0.04 42.39
C GLN A 100 -6.03 -1.02 42.05
N ILE A 101 -4.93 -0.97 42.81
CA ILE A 101 -3.81 -1.93 42.70
C ILE A 101 -4.31 -3.34 43.05
N GLN A 102 -5.02 -3.50 44.16
CA GLN A 102 -5.55 -4.80 44.59
C GLN A 102 -6.61 -5.36 43.62
N GLU A 103 -7.48 -4.50 43.08
CA GLU A 103 -8.46 -4.89 42.05
C GLU A 103 -7.77 -5.37 40.77
N THR A 104 -6.75 -4.63 40.31
CA THR A 104 -5.96 -4.99 39.11
C THR A 104 -5.20 -6.29 39.32
N ALA A 105 -4.53 -6.44 40.47
CA ALA A 105 -3.79 -7.64 40.83
C ALA A 105 -4.71 -8.88 40.93
N SER A 106 -5.91 -8.72 41.51
CA SER A 106 -6.92 -9.79 41.57
C SER A 106 -7.42 -10.19 40.19
N LYS A 107 -7.64 -9.23 39.28
CA LYS A 107 -8.02 -9.48 37.90
C LYS A 107 -6.93 -10.24 37.13
N LEU A 108 -5.66 -9.85 37.31
CA LEU A 108 -4.51 -10.52 36.70
C LEU A 108 -4.31 -11.94 37.27
N ALA A 109 -4.46 -12.13 38.58
CA ALA A 109 -4.38 -13.43 39.22
C ALA A 109 -5.48 -14.38 38.75
N GLU A 110 -6.72 -13.89 38.59
CA GLU A 110 -7.83 -14.70 38.07
C GLU A 110 -7.62 -15.06 36.59
N ALA A 111 -7.10 -14.15 35.77
CA ALA A 111 -6.76 -14.44 34.38
C ALA A 111 -5.65 -15.51 34.27
N LYS A 112 -4.59 -15.41 35.09
CA LYS A 112 -3.50 -16.40 35.15
C LYS A 112 -4.00 -17.76 35.64
N LEU A 113 -4.91 -17.78 36.61
CA LEU A 113 -5.55 -19.00 37.11
C LEU A 113 -6.39 -19.68 36.04
N GLN A 114 -7.23 -18.93 35.33
CA GLN A 114 -8.03 -19.47 34.22
C GLN A 114 -7.14 -20.06 33.12
N GLN A 115 -6.04 -19.38 32.78
CA GLN A 115 -5.08 -19.87 31.78
C GLN A 115 -4.40 -21.17 32.23
N LEU A 116 -3.97 -21.25 33.51
CA LEU A 116 -3.35 -22.47 34.05
C LEU A 116 -4.33 -23.65 34.05
N VAL A 117 -5.56 -23.43 34.50
CA VAL A 117 -6.60 -24.48 34.52
C VAL A 117 -6.89 -24.99 33.10
N ALA A 118 -7.04 -24.08 32.14
CA ALA A 118 -7.26 -24.45 30.74
C ALA A 118 -6.07 -25.25 30.16
N GLN A 119 -4.83 -24.86 30.46
CA GLN A 119 -3.63 -25.60 30.04
C GLN A 119 -3.53 -26.99 30.67
N ASP A 120 -3.96 -27.16 31.92
CA ASP A 120 -3.93 -28.44 32.60
C ASP A 120 -5.01 -29.39 32.05
N LEU A 121 -6.23 -28.90 31.82
CA LEU A 121 -7.30 -29.67 31.19
C LEU A 121 -6.99 -30.07 29.74
N LEU A 122 -6.27 -29.21 29.01
CA LEU A 122 -5.76 -29.52 27.67
C LEU A 122 -4.87 -30.77 27.65
N LYS A 123 -4.04 -30.99 28.69
CA LYS A 123 -3.21 -32.20 28.82
C LYS A 123 -4.05 -33.45 29.04
N ASP A 124 -5.20 -33.29 29.71
CA ASP A 124 -6.19 -34.35 29.93
C ASP A 124 -7.11 -34.57 28.70
N GLY A 125 -6.89 -33.85 27.60
CA GLY A 125 -7.71 -33.92 26.39
C GLY A 125 -9.09 -33.27 26.51
N LEU A 126 -9.35 -32.53 27.59
CA LEU A 126 -10.58 -31.79 27.82
C LEU A 126 -10.41 -30.33 27.39
N GLU A 127 -11.08 -29.93 26.31
CA GLU A 127 -10.94 -28.60 25.71
C GLU A 127 -12.31 -27.95 25.48
N ASP A 128 -12.56 -26.78 26.08
CA ASP A 128 -13.70 -25.93 25.73
C ASP A 128 -13.33 -25.07 24.52
N GLN A 129 -13.34 -25.72 23.37
CA GLN A 129 -13.01 -25.07 22.12
C GLN A 129 -14.15 -24.15 21.71
N SER A 130 -13.83 -22.90 21.40
CA SER A 130 -14.73 -22.06 20.61
C SER A 130 -15.02 -22.73 19.26
N TYR A 131 -16.16 -22.39 18.65
CA TYR A 131 -16.52 -22.91 17.33
C TYR A 131 -15.40 -22.69 16.28
N LEU A 132 -14.73 -21.53 16.32
CA LEU A 132 -13.63 -21.21 15.41
C LEU A 132 -12.40 -22.09 15.63
N GLN A 133 -12.08 -22.40 16.89
CA GLN A 133 -11.02 -23.36 17.21
C GLN A 133 -11.38 -24.76 16.72
N PHE A 134 -12.61 -25.21 16.97
CA PHE A 134 -13.10 -26.49 16.48
C PHE A 134 -13.03 -26.58 14.94
N PHE A 135 -13.52 -25.55 14.24
CA PHE A 135 -13.44 -25.45 12.79
C PHE A 135 -12.00 -25.50 12.30
N SER A 136 -11.09 -24.74 12.92
CA SER A 136 -9.66 -24.77 12.57
C SER A 136 -9.09 -26.18 12.71
N GLN A 137 -9.41 -26.90 13.79
CA GLN A 137 -8.92 -28.25 14.00
C GLN A 137 -9.43 -29.24 12.95
N GLN A 138 -10.64 -29.04 12.40
CA GLN A 138 -11.14 -29.89 11.31
C GLN A 138 -10.27 -29.80 10.05
N LEU A 139 -9.61 -28.66 9.79
CA LEU A 139 -8.69 -28.49 8.66
C LEU A 139 -7.44 -29.39 8.75
N LYS A 140 -7.17 -30.02 9.91
CA LYS A 140 -6.11 -31.02 10.06
C LYS A 140 -6.47 -32.37 9.43
N HIS A 141 -7.76 -32.64 9.19
CA HIS A 141 -8.23 -33.93 8.72
C HIS A 141 -8.39 -33.94 7.19
N LYS A 142 -7.66 -34.83 6.50
CA LYS A 142 -7.71 -34.99 5.03
C LYS A 142 -9.13 -35.12 4.49
N ASN A 143 -9.94 -35.99 5.12
CA ASN A 143 -11.31 -36.26 4.68
C ASN A 143 -12.20 -35.02 4.75
N PHE A 144 -12.00 -34.20 5.78
CA PHE A 144 -12.71 -32.94 5.91
C PHE A 144 -12.32 -31.97 4.79
N VAL A 145 -11.02 -31.82 4.52
CA VAL A 145 -10.52 -30.94 3.45
C VAL A 145 -11.05 -31.38 2.09
N VAL A 146 -10.98 -32.67 1.75
CA VAL A 146 -11.47 -33.20 0.46
C VAL A 146 -12.98 -32.99 0.30
N LEU A 147 -13.77 -33.29 1.34
CA LEU A 147 -15.23 -33.12 1.31
C LEU A 147 -15.65 -31.65 1.15
N THR A 148 -14.87 -30.74 1.73
CA THR A 148 -15.20 -29.31 1.77
C THR A 148 -14.50 -28.50 0.68
N PHE A 149 -13.58 -29.09 -0.09
CA PHE A 149 -12.81 -28.38 -1.10
C PHE A 149 -13.70 -27.75 -2.18
N LEU A 150 -14.58 -28.55 -2.80
CA LEU A 150 -15.48 -28.08 -3.85
C LEU A 150 -16.48 -27.00 -3.37
N PRO A 151 -17.20 -27.16 -2.23
CA PRO A 151 -18.11 -26.12 -1.74
C PRO A 151 -17.38 -24.89 -1.18
N ALA A 152 -16.07 -24.95 -0.94
CA ALA A 152 -15.29 -23.83 -0.40
C ALA A 152 -14.00 -23.56 -1.19
N VAL A 153 -14.03 -23.71 -2.53
CA VAL A 153 -12.83 -23.55 -3.38
C VAL A 153 -12.16 -22.20 -3.13
N LEU A 154 -12.94 -21.11 -3.08
CA LEU A 154 -12.40 -19.77 -2.85
C LEU A 154 -11.72 -19.64 -1.49
N PHE A 155 -12.24 -20.27 -0.44
CA PHE A 155 -11.60 -20.31 0.87
C PHE A 155 -10.22 -20.98 0.79
N TYR A 156 -10.14 -22.15 0.14
CA TYR A 156 -8.87 -22.86 -0.02
C TYR A 156 -7.89 -22.12 -0.93
N VAL A 157 -8.35 -21.47 -2.00
CA VAL A 157 -7.53 -20.61 -2.86
C VAL A 157 -6.95 -19.44 -2.04
N VAL A 158 -7.76 -18.78 -1.22
CA VAL A 158 -7.27 -17.70 -0.35
C VAL A 158 -6.22 -18.22 0.64
N LEU A 159 -6.44 -19.38 1.26
CA LEU A 159 -5.43 -19.98 2.13
C LEU A 159 -4.12 -20.29 1.38
N ILE A 160 -4.18 -20.79 0.14
CA ILE A 160 -2.99 -21.07 -0.66
C ILE A 160 -2.25 -19.76 -1.02
N LEU A 161 -2.98 -18.75 -1.48
CA LEU A 161 -2.42 -17.45 -1.85
C LEU A 161 -1.75 -16.77 -0.65
N PHE A 162 -2.38 -16.83 0.52
CA PHE A 162 -1.93 -16.15 1.73
C PHE A 162 -0.95 -17.00 2.55
N ALA A 163 -0.66 -18.23 2.12
CA ALA A 163 0.40 -19.03 2.71
C ALA A 163 1.78 -18.41 2.51
N ASN A 164 1.99 -17.71 1.38
CA ASN A 164 3.22 -16.98 1.12
C ASN A 164 3.09 -15.53 1.62
N PRO A 165 3.90 -15.09 2.61
CA PRO A 165 3.84 -13.72 3.14
C PRO A 165 4.02 -12.63 2.08
N PHE A 166 4.80 -12.90 1.02
CA PHE A 166 4.98 -11.95 -0.07
C PHE A 166 3.74 -11.82 -0.95
N LEU A 167 3.08 -12.93 -1.29
CA LEU A 167 1.83 -12.89 -2.05
C LEU A 167 0.71 -12.25 -1.24
N GLN A 168 0.61 -12.58 0.05
CA GLN A 168 -0.29 -11.92 0.98
C GLN A 168 -0.09 -10.40 0.95
N PHE A 169 1.15 -9.93 1.10
CA PHE A 169 1.49 -8.51 1.04
C PHE A 169 1.05 -7.86 -0.29
N VAL A 170 1.37 -8.48 -1.42
CA VAL A 170 0.99 -7.94 -2.75
C VAL A 170 -0.53 -7.88 -2.92
N ILE A 171 -1.26 -8.91 -2.51
CA ILE A 171 -2.74 -8.95 -2.61
C ILE A 171 -3.37 -7.88 -1.71
N GLU A 172 -2.89 -7.73 -0.47
CA GLU A 172 -3.35 -6.69 0.44
C GLU A 172 -3.18 -5.29 -0.17
N ARG A 173 -2.04 -5.04 -0.84
CA ARG A 173 -1.78 -3.78 -1.53
C ARG A 173 -2.68 -3.57 -2.73
N ILE A 174 -2.90 -4.59 -3.56
CA ILE A 174 -3.81 -4.50 -4.71
C ILE A 174 -5.24 -4.20 -4.25
N LEU A 175 -5.71 -4.84 -3.17
CA LEU A 175 -7.04 -4.57 -2.61
C LEU A 175 -7.15 -3.15 -2.05
N GLN A 176 -6.14 -2.66 -1.33
CA GLN A 176 -6.08 -1.27 -0.84
C GLN A 176 -6.11 -0.29 -2.01
N SER A 177 -5.31 -0.53 -3.06
CA SER A 177 -5.27 0.28 -4.28
C SER A 177 -6.62 0.30 -4.99
N PHE A 178 -7.31 -0.84 -5.09
CA PHE A 178 -8.63 -0.92 -5.69
C PHE A 178 -9.66 -0.06 -4.92
N ILE A 179 -9.65 -0.12 -3.59
CA ILE A 179 -10.50 0.73 -2.73
C ILE A 179 -10.21 2.21 -2.98
N VAL A 180 -8.93 2.59 -3.09
CA VAL A 180 -8.54 3.98 -3.39
C VAL A 180 -9.03 4.41 -4.77
N ILE A 181 -8.87 3.57 -5.81
CA ILE A 181 -9.33 3.87 -7.17
C ILE A 181 -10.85 4.09 -7.20
N VAL A 182 -11.62 3.17 -6.60
CA VAL A 182 -13.09 3.30 -6.52
C VAL A 182 -13.49 4.54 -5.71
N GLY A 183 -12.81 4.81 -4.60
CA GLY A 183 -13.06 5.99 -3.76
C GLY A 183 -12.80 7.31 -4.49
N VAL A 184 -11.67 7.42 -5.18
CA VAL A 184 -11.31 8.61 -5.97
C VAL A 184 -12.24 8.78 -7.17
N ALA A 185 -12.54 7.70 -7.90
CA ALA A 185 -13.50 7.72 -9.01
C ALA A 185 -14.89 8.18 -8.55
N THR A 186 -15.37 7.65 -7.42
CA THR A 186 -16.65 8.07 -6.82
C THR A 186 -16.63 9.55 -6.44
N LEU A 187 -15.57 10.01 -5.80
CA LEU A 187 -15.42 11.40 -5.39
C LEU A 187 -15.41 12.35 -6.60
N VAL A 188 -14.60 12.05 -7.62
CA VAL A 188 -14.53 12.88 -8.84
C VAL A 188 -15.84 12.85 -9.60
N PHE A 189 -16.46 11.68 -9.77
CA PHE A 189 -17.78 11.56 -10.36
C PHE A 189 -18.81 12.43 -9.63
N THR A 190 -18.82 12.38 -8.29
CA THR A 190 -19.73 13.19 -7.47
C THR A 190 -19.49 14.69 -7.67
N ILE A 191 -18.23 15.12 -7.71
CA ILE A 191 -17.88 16.54 -7.97
C ILE A 191 -18.38 16.96 -9.34
N LEU A 192 -18.18 16.14 -10.37
CA LEU A 192 -18.64 16.45 -11.73
C LEU A 192 -20.16 16.46 -11.83
N TYR A 193 -20.85 15.52 -11.16
CA TYR A 193 -22.31 15.45 -11.11
C TYR A 193 -22.95 16.66 -10.40
N LEU A 194 -22.34 17.14 -9.31
CA LEU A 194 -22.80 18.33 -8.57
C LEU A 194 -22.37 19.64 -9.21
N SER A 195 -21.44 19.58 -10.16
CA SER A 195 -20.93 20.77 -10.83
C SER A 195 -22.04 21.42 -11.67
N PRO A 196 -22.09 22.76 -11.79
CA PRO A 196 -23.05 23.44 -12.65
C PRO A 196 -22.82 23.21 -14.16
N PHE A 197 -21.99 22.25 -14.56
CA PHE A 197 -21.76 21.90 -15.96
C PHE A 197 -22.96 21.13 -16.52
N ASP A 198 -23.50 21.59 -17.65
CA ASP A 198 -24.44 20.84 -18.47
C ASP A 198 -23.66 20.21 -19.63
N PRO A 199 -23.37 18.89 -19.60
CA PRO A 199 -22.56 18.23 -20.64
C PRO A 199 -23.17 18.39 -22.03
N ALA A 200 -24.50 18.39 -22.14
CA ALA A 200 -25.20 18.55 -23.40
C ALA A 200 -25.00 19.96 -23.98
N ARG A 201 -25.13 21.01 -23.15
CA ARG A 201 -24.90 22.40 -23.62
C ARG A 201 -23.45 22.69 -23.93
N ASN A 202 -22.52 22.13 -23.16
CA ASN A 202 -21.09 22.30 -23.42
C ASN A 202 -20.70 21.71 -24.78
N LEU A 203 -21.30 20.57 -25.14
CA LEU A 203 -20.98 19.90 -26.39
C LEU A 203 -21.77 20.41 -27.59
N LEU A 204 -23.09 20.54 -27.45
CA LEU A 204 -24.00 20.98 -28.53
C LEU A 204 -23.95 22.50 -28.75
N GLY A 205 -23.38 23.24 -27.81
CA GLY A 205 -23.29 24.69 -27.82
C GLY A 205 -24.53 25.39 -27.25
N VAL A 206 -24.38 26.69 -26.97
CA VAL A 206 -25.43 27.52 -26.35
C VAL A 206 -26.69 27.68 -27.21
N ALA A 207 -26.63 27.37 -28.50
CA ALA A 207 -27.74 27.43 -29.45
C ALA A 207 -28.54 26.13 -29.54
N ALA A 208 -28.15 25.08 -28.81
CA ALA A 208 -28.83 23.79 -28.83
C ALA A 208 -30.30 23.93 -28.38
N THR A 209 -31.20 23.34 -29.15
CA THR A 209 -32.63 23.32 -28.81
C THR A 209 -32.88 22.43 -27.58
N PRO A 210 -33.94 22.69 -26.78
CA PRO A 210 -34.28 21.84 -25.64
C PRO A 210 -34.45 20.37 -26.01
N GLU A 211 -35.00 20.07 -27.18
CA GLU A 211 -35.19 18.70 -27.69
C GLU A 211 -33.85 18.00 -27.94
N GLN A 212 -32.87 18.69 -28.53
CA GLN A 212 -31.52 18.16 -28.73
C GLN A 212 -30.82 17.85 -27.40
N ILE A 213 -30.99 18.71 -26.39
CA ILE A 213 -30.44 18.52 -25.04
C ILE A 213 -31.08 17.29 -24.37
N THR A 214 -32.41 17.17 -24.41
CA THR A 214 -33.13 16.03 -23.82
C THR A 214 -32.73 14.72 -24.49
N ASN A 215 -32.65 14.69 -25.83
CA ASN A 215 -32.23 13.51 -26.57
C ASN A 215 -30.78 13.12 -26.24
N PHE A 216 -29.87 14.09 -26.15
CA PHE A 216 -28.49 13.85 -25.74
C PHE A 216 -28.42 13.23 -24.33
N ASN A 217 -29.14 13.81 -23.37
CA ASN A 217 -29.16 13.31 -22.00
C ASN A 217 -29.70 11.88 -21.92
N HIS A 218 -30.76 11.57 -22.66
CA HIS A 218 -31.33 10.23 -22.70
C HIS A 218 -30.39 9.20 -23.34
N ILE A 219 -29.73 9.53 -24.45
CA ILE A 219 -28.76 8.64 -25.12
C ILE A 219 -27.56 8.32 -24.22
N HIS A 220 -27.09 9.31 -23.46
CA HIS A 220 -25.92 9.17 -22.58
C HIS A 220 -26.28 8.80 -21.13
N GLY A 221 -27.57 8.58 -20.82
CA GLY A 221 -28.05 8.22 -19.49
C GLY A 221 -27.83 9.30 -18.43
N LEU A 222 -27.69 10.57 -18.83
CA LEU A 222 -27.50 11.72 -17.94
C LEU A 222 -28.80 12.12 -17.23
N ASP A 223 -29.93 11.61 -17.69
CA ASP A 223 -31.26 11.74 -17.08
C ASP A 223 -31.54 10.71 -15.98
N GLN A 224 -30.66 9.72 -15.80
CA GLN A 224 -30.81 8.67 -14.80
C GLN A 224 -30.52 9.17 -13.38
N PRO A 225 -31.05 8.51 -12.33
CA PRO A 225 -30.69 8.81 -10.95
C PRO A 225 -29.18 8.68 -10.69
N TYR A 226 -28.66 9.49 -9.77
CA TYR A 226 -27.25 9.51 -9.38
C TYR A 226 -26.63 8.12 -9.18
N LEU A 227 -27.30 7.23 -8.45
CA LEU A 227 -26.78 5.89 -8.16
C LEU A 227 -26.64 5.03 -9.43
N SER A 228 -27.55 5.18 -10.39
CA SER A 228 -27.47 4.47 -11.67
C SER A 228 -26.31 4.99 -12.51
N GLN A 229 -26.13 6.31 -12.59
CA GLN A 229 -25.00 6.90 -13.31
C GLN A 229 -23.65 6.53 -12.67
N LEU A 230 -23.57 6.58 -11.34
CA LEU A 230 -22.38 6.18 -10.60
C LEU A 230 -22.07 4.69 -10.82
N TRP A 231 -23.07 3.82 -10.74
CA TRP A 231 -22.87 2.39 -10.99
C TRP A 231 -22.36 2.13 -12.41
N ASN A 232 -22.92 2.81 -13.42
CA ASN A 232 -22.46 2.69 -14.81
C ASN A 232 -21.03 3.21 -14.98
N ALA A 233 -20.67 4.29 -14.30
CA ALA A 233 -19.32 4.85 -14.31
C ALA A 233 -18.30 3.92 -13.62
N LEU A 234 -18.69 3.24 -12.53
CA LEU A 234 -17.82 2.34 -11.77
C LEU A 234 -17.77 0.92 -12.35
N SER A 235 -18.84 0.45 -12.99
CA SER A 235 -18.90 -0.90 -13.57
C SER A 235 -17.82 -1.09 -14.65
N GLY A 236 -17.54 -0.01 -15.39
CA GLY A 236 -16.45 0.08 -16.36
C GLY A 236 -15.05 -0.23 -15.79
N LEU A 237 -14.83 0.00 -14.49
CA LEU A 237 -13.57 -0.35 -13.83
C LEU A 237 -13.33 -1.86 -13.76
N PHE A 238 -14.40 -2.66 -13.69
CA PHE A 238 -14.31 -4.12 -13.65
C PHE A 238 -14.09 -4.73 -15.03
N THR A 239 -14.53 -4.04 -16.09
CA THR A 239 -14.40 -4.46 -17.49
C THR A 239 -13.24 -3.78 -18.22
N PHE A 240 -12.54 -2.84 -17.56
CA PHE A 240 -11.54 -1.95 -18.17
C PHE A 240 -12.08 -1.09 -19.33
N ASP A 241 -13.39 -0.82 -19.31
CA ASP A 241 -14.07 0.06 -20.25
C ASP A 241 -14.36 1.40 -19.56
N LEU A 242 -13.60 2.44 -19.87
CA LEU A 242 -13.76 3.77 -19.29
C LEU A 242 -14.80 4.62 -20.05
N GLY A 243 -15.52 4.00 -20.99
CA GLY A 243 -16.54 4.62 -21.80
C GLY A 243 -15.98 5.40 -22.99
N THR A 244 -16.90 6.10 -23.65
CA THR A 244 -16.62 6.88 -24.85
C THR A 244 -16.72 8.37 -24.54
N SER A 245 -15.77 9.15 -25.05
CA SER A 245 -15.80 10.61 -25.00
C SER A 245 -17.09 11.15 -25.64
N PHE A 246 -17.76 12.07 -24.96
CA PHE A 246 -18.91 12.78 -25.54
C PHE A 246 -18.48 13.64 -26.73
N ALA A 247 -17.32 14.30 -26.62
CA ALA A 247 -16.90 15.29 -27.59
C ALA A 247 -16.38 14.73 -28.92
N GLY A 248 -15.51 13.72 -28.88
CA GLY A 248 -14.88 13.17 -30.09
C GLY A 248 -15.29 11.73 -30.40
N LYS A 249 -16.18 11.14 -29.60
CA LYS A 249 -16.62 9.74 -29.71
C LYS A 249 -15.48 8.72 -29.67
N GLU A 250 -14.31 9.12 -29.20
CA GLU A 250 -13.20 8.20 -29.01
C GLU A 250 -13.41 7.30 -27.80
N ASP A 251 -12.88 6.10 -27.88
CA ASP A 251 -12.74 5.19 -26.74
C ASP A 251 -11.68 5.75 -25.78
N VAL A 252 -12.09 5.99 -24.53
CA VAL A 252 -11.23 6.63 -23.52
C VAL A 252 -10.08 5.70 -23.13
N THR A 253 -10.35 4.41 -22.95
CA THR A 253 -9.33 3.41 -22.61
C THR A 253 -8.25 3.34 -23.69
N GLN A 254 -8.64 3.24 -24.96
CA GLN A 254 -7.73 3.17 -26.09
C GLN A 254 -6.92 4.47 -26.24
N SER A 255 -7.55 5.62 -26.01
CA SER A 255 -6.88 6.92 -26.04
C SER A 255 -5.78 7.03 -24.97
N ILE A 256 -6.06 6.54 -23.76
CA ILE A 256 -5.08 6.47 -22.67
C ILE A 256 -3.94 5.51 -23.03
N VAL A 257 -4.26 4.28 -23.47
CA VAL A 257 -3.27 3.26 -23.85
C VAL A 257 -2.33 3.76 -24.96
N ASN A 258 -2.86 4.47 -25.96
CA ASN A 258 -2.06 4.98 -27.07
C ASN A 258 -1.11 6.13 -26.66
N LYS A 259 -1.50 6.92 -25.66
CA LYS A 259 -0.72 8.07 -25.17
C LYS A 259 0.24 7.72 -24.04
N PHE A 260 -0.02 6.61 -23.33
CA PHE A 260 0.79 6.15 -22.20
C PHE A 260 2.28 6.00 -22.52
N PRO A 261 2.71 5.37 -23.64
CA PRO A 261 4.13 5.16 -23.92
C PRO A 261 4.92 6.46 -24.01
N VAL A 262 4.32 7.53 -24.56
CA VAL A 262 4.97 8.83 -24.72
C VAL A 262 5.20 9.50 -23.37
N THR A 263 4.18 9.52 -22.50
CA THR A 263 4.32 10.03 -21.13
C THR A 263 5.34 9.21 -20.35
N LEU A 264 5.33 7.88 -20.50
CA LEU A 264 6.26 6.97 -19.85
C LEU A 264 7.70 7.20 -20.30
N GLU A 265 7.95 7.36 -21.60
CA GLU A 265 9.28 7.62 -22.17
C GLU A 265 9.89 8.88 -21.56
N ILE A 266 9.17 9.99 -21.59
CA ILE A 266 9.63 11.27 -21.04
C ILE A 266 9.86 11.15 -19.53
N ALA A 267 8.95 10.49 -18.82
CA ALA A 267 9.07 10.31 -17.38
C ALA A 267 10.30 9.47 -17.00
N ILE A 268 10.57 8.37 -17.71
CA ILE A 268 11.74 7.53 -17.46
C ILE A 268 13.03 8.30 -17.75
N LEU A 269 13.12 8.98 -18.90
CA LEU A 269 14.32 9.73 -19.28
C LEU A 269 14.62 10.87 -18.30
N SER A 270 13.60 11.62 -17.89
CA SER A 270 13.72 12.65 -16.85
C SER A 270 14.14 12.07 -15.51
N LEU A 271 13.58 10.92 -15.11
CA LEU A 271 13.96 10.27 -13.87
C LEU A 271 15.40 9.77 -13.89
N LEU A 272 15.83 9.14 -14.99
CA LEU A 272 17.20 8.65 -15.14
C LEU A 272 18.21 9.79 -15.06
N MET A 273 17.95 10.89 -15.77
CA MET A 273 18.74 12.11 -15.67
C MET A 273 18.75 12.63 -14.22
N ALA A 274 17.58 12.67 -13.57
CA ALA A 274 17.48 13.16 -12.20
C ALA A 274 18.26 12.31 -11.21
N ILE A 275 18.14 10.99 -11.27
CA ILE A 275 18.90 10.05 -10.43
C ILE A 275 20.40 10.20 -10.66
N ALA A 276 20.83 10.26 -11.93
CA ALA A 276 22.24 10.36 -12.31
C ALA A 276 22.90 11.62 -11.77
N ILE A 277 22.17 12.72 -11.62
CA ILE A 277 22.69 13.99 -11.10
C ILE A 277 22.46 14.09 -9.58
N ALA A 278 21.24 13.84 -9.12
CA ALA A 278 20.80 14.14 -7.77
C ALA A 278 21.46 13.26 -6.72
N ILE A 279 21.64 11.97 -6.98
CA ILE A 279 22.24 11.05 -6.01
C ILE A 279 23.72 11.42 -5.77
N PRO A 280 24.58 11.58 -6.80
CA PRO A 280 25.95 12.03 -6.57
C PRO A 280 26.03 13.39 -5.89
N VAL A 281 25.23 14.36 -6.34
CA VAL A 281 25.18 15.70 -5.75
C VAL A 281 24.81 15.63 -4.26
N GLY A 282 23.74 14.92 -3.91
CA GLY A 282 23.30 14.79 -2.53
C GLY A 282 24.30 14.04 -1.64
N ILE A 283 24.96 13.00 -2.15
CA ILE A 283 26.02 12.27 -1.43
C ILE A 283 27.22 13.19 -1.18
N ILE A 284 27.71 13.90 -2.21
CA ILE A 284 28.87 14.79 -2.09
C ILE A 284 28.59 15.89 -1.06
N SER A 285 27.40 16.51 -1.13
CA SER A 285 26.95 17.52 -0.18
C SER A 285 26.85 17.00 1.25
N ALA A 286 26.41 15.75 1.45
CA ALA A 286 26.28 15.16 2.78
C ALA A 286 27.60 14.70 3.40
N VAL A 287 28.55 14.23 2.59
CA VAL A 287 29.87 13.78 3.06
C VAL A 287 30.73 14.97 3.49
N ARG A 288 30.53 16.14 2.88
CA ARG A 288 31.23 17.38 3.21
C ARG A 288 30.23 18.49 3.56
N PRO A 289 29.52 18.37 4.70
CA PRO A 289 28.52 19.35 5.10
C PRO A 289 29.16 20.73 5.29
N ASN A 290 28.43 21.78 4.92
CA ASN A 290 28.88 23.18 5.02
C ASN A 290 30.14 23.50 4.20
N SER A 291 30.49 22.66 3.21
CA SER A 291 31.55 22.97 2.25
C SER A 291 31.03 23.87 1.12
N TYR A 292 31.95 24.48 0.37
CA TYR A 292 31.59 25.25 -0.84
C TYR A 292 30.73 24.43 -1.82
N LEU A 293 31.08 23.15 -2.02
CA LEU A 293 30.31 22.24 -2.89
C LEU A 293 28.89 22.03 -2.38
N ASP A 294 28.73 21.86 -1.06
CA ASP A 294 27.42 21.72 -0.43
C ASP A 294 26.55 22.95 -0.68
N TYR A 295 27.07 24.15 -0.36
CA TYR A 295 26.36 25.40 -0.59
C TYR A 295 26.01 25.63 -2.06
N THR A 296 26.95 25.43 -2.99
CA THR A 296 26.70 25.63 -4.42
C THR A 296 25.66 24.66 -4.95
N PHE A 297 25.77 23.36 -4.65
CA PHE A 297 24.81 22.39 -5.13
C PHE A 297 23.42 22.58 -4.53
N MET A 298 23.32 22.89 -3.23
CA MET A 298 22.03 23.14 -2.59
C MET A 298 21.40 24.45 -3.08
N PHE A 299 22.20 25.47 -3.36
CA PHE A 299 21.71 26.70 -3.99
C PHE A 299 21.16 26.46 -5.39
N ILE A 300 21.87 25.71 -6.24
CA ILE A 300 21.40 25.34 -7.59
C ILE A 300 20.12 24.49 -7.49
N ALA A 301 20.07 23.54 -6.57
CA ALA A 301 18.86 22.72 -6.34
C ALA A 301 17.67 23.59 -5.90
N LEU A 302 17.89 24.57 -5.02
CA LEU A 302 16.85 25.51 -4.60
C LEU A 302 16.31 26.34 -5.77
N ILE A 303 17.19 26.81 -6.67
CA ILE A 303 16.76 27.50 -7.90
C ILE A 303 15.90 26.56 -8.76
N GLY A 304 16.38 25.34 -9.02
CA GLY A 304 15.67 24.36 -9.85
C GLY A 304 14.29 23.99 -9.30
N LEU A 305 14.10 24.00 -7.98
CA LEU A 305 12.80 23.79 -7.36
C LEU A 305 11.89 25.03 -7.44
N SER A 306 12.47 26.22 -7.33
CA SER A 306 11.72 27.47 -7.23
C SER A 306 11.20 27.96 -8.57
N ILE A 307 11.78 27.49 -9.68
CA ILE A 307 11.35 27.85 -11.02
C ILE A 307 10.12 27.01 -11.43
N PRO A 308 9.00 27.63 -11.82
CA PRO A 308 7.86 26.90 -12.38
C PRO A 308 8.24 26.19 -13.69
N SER A 309 7.85 24.93 -13.83
CA SER A 309 8.20 24.09 -14.99
C SER A 309 7.72 24.66 -16.33
N PHE A 310 6.51 25.25 -16.39
CA PHE A 310 6.02 25.88 -17.61
C PHE A 310 6.90 27.05 -18.04
N TRP A 311 7.30 27.89 -17.08
CA TRP A 311 8.13 29.06 -17.34
C TRP A 311 9.52 28.63 -17.81
N GLN A 312 10.10 27.62 -17.16
CA GLN A 312 11.36 27.03 -17.60
C GLN A 312 11.26 26.51 -19.04
N GLY A 313 10.18 25.79 -19.36
CA GLY A 313 9.93 25.27 -20.71
C GLY A 313 9.81 26.38 -21.75
N LEU A 314 9.07 27.44 -21.46
CA LEU A 314 8.95 28.59 -22.37
C LEU A 314 10.29 29.28 -22.60
N ILE A 315 11.08 29.52 -21.55
CA ILE A 315 12.43 30.11 -21.68
C ILE A 315 13.34 29.20 -22.50
N PHE A 316 13.23 27.88 -22.34
CA PHE A 316 14.00 26.91 -23.10
C PHE A 316 13.64 26.96 -24.59
N ILE A 317 12.35 27.02 -24.93
CA ILE A 317 11.89 27.18 -26.31
C ILE A 317 12.42 28.49 -26.92
N LEU A 318 12.24 29.63 -26.22
CA LEU A 318 12.68 30.93 -26.72
C LEU A 318 14.19 30.98 -26.97
N THR A 319 14.97 30.41 -26.05
CA THR A 319 16.43 30.50 -26.08
C THR A 319 17.04 29.44 -26.99
N PHE A 320 16.72 28.16 -26.76
CA PHE A 320 17.39 27.06 -27.43
C PHE A 320 16.75 26.66 -28.75
N ALA A 321 15.43 26.84 -28.91
CA ALA A 321 14.77 26.52 -30.17
C ALA A 321 14.68 27.70 -31.13
N LEU A 322 14.30 28.88 -30.64
CA LEU A 322 14.09 30.04 -31.53
C LEU A 322 15.35 30.87 -31.74
N LYS A 323 16.04 31.27 -30.67
CA LYS A 323 17.22 32.14 -30.78
C LYS A 323 18.48 31.38 -31.22
N LEU A 324 18.78 30.25 -30.57
CA LEU A 324 20.00 29.47 -30.83
C LEU A 324 19.80 28.35 -31.85
N GLN A 325 18.55 27.90 -32.06
CA GLN A 325 18.20 26.82 -33.00
C GLN A 325 18.94 25.49 -32.75
N TRP A 326 19.29 25.20 -31.50
CA TRP A 326 19.95 23.95 -31.10
C TRP A 326 18.98 22.76 -31.07
N PHE A 327 17.74 22.99 -30.68
CA PHE A 327 16.73 21.96 -30.48
C PHE A 327 15.38 22.35 -31.12
N PRO A 328 14.54 21.40 -31.54
CA PRO A 328 13.21 21.72 -32.07
C PRO A 328 12.28 22.18 -30.94
N ALA A 329 11.40 23.15 -31.23
CA ALA A 329 10.46 23.70 -30.25
C ALA A 329 9.34 22.72 -29.84
N THR A 330 9.02 21.78 -30.72
CA THR A 330 7.91 20.84 -30.57
C THR A 330 8.43 19.41 -30.56
N TYR A 331 7.77 18.57 -29.77
CA TYR A 331 8.05 17.15 -29.73
C TYR A 331 7.80 16.46 -31.07
N ASN A 332 8.73 15.57 -31.44
CA ASN A 332 8.65 14.73 -32.62
C ASN A 332 9.23 13.34 -32.27
N PRO A 333 8.43 12.25 -32.30
CA PRO A 333 8.89 10.90 -31.95
C PRO A 333 10.07 10.40 -32.79
N GLN A 334 10.22 10.87 -34.03
CA GLN A 334 11.30 10.48 -34.93
C GLN A 334 12.59 11.28 -34.67
N ASN A 335 12.55 12.32 -33.83
CA ASN A 335 13.70 13.17 -33.53
C ASN A 335 13.97 13.22 -32.02
N TRP A 336 14.98 12.47 -31.58
CA TRP A 336 15.40 12.41 -30.18
C TRP A 336 15.82 13.77 -29.59
N LEU A 337 16.27 14.72 -30.42
CA LEU A 337 16.61 16.08 -29.96
C LEU A 337 15.38 16.81 -29.38
N SER A 338 14.18 16.43 -29.83
CA SER A 338 12.93 17.00 -29.33
C SER A 338 12.57 16.55 -27.91
N LEU A 339 13.21 15.51 -27.39
CA LEU A 339 13.04 15.03 -26.02
C LEU A 339 13.91 15.78 -25.01
N ILE A 340 15.03 16.37 -25.44
CA ILE A 340 16.03 16.95 -24.53
C ILE A 340 15.42 18.05 -23.66
N MET A 341 14.74 19.02 -24.26
CA MET A 341 14.17 20.14 -23.52
C MET A 341 13.05 19.68 -22.56
N PRO A 342 12.04 18.90 -22.99
CA PRO A 342 11.05 18.33 -22.06
C PRO A 342 11.68 17.54 -20.91
N VAL A 343 12.70 16.72 -21.22
CA VAL A 343 13.37 15.86 -20.23
C VAL A 343 14.08 16.68 -19.18
N ILE A 344 14.80 17.74 -19.59
CA ILE A 344 15.50 18.64 -18.67
C ILE A 344 14.50 19.42 -17.82
N VAL A 345 13.45 19.99 -18.43
CA VAL A 345 12.44 20.79 -17.71
C VAL A 345 11.74 19.95 -16.65
N LEU A 346 11.27 18.76 -17.02
CA LEU A 346 10.58 17.87 -16.08
C LEU A 346 11.55 17.31 -15.02
N GLY A 347 12.77 16.97 -15.41
CA GLY A 347 13.75 16.38 -14.51
C GLY A 347 14.38 17.38 -13.54
N THR A 348 14.50 18.67 -13.88
CA THR A 348 15.14 19.70 -13.02
C THR A 348 14.50 19.77 -11.63
N SER A 349 13.16 19.85 -11.57
CA SER A 349 12.41 19.93 -10.31
C SER A 349 12.60 18.67 -9.44
N ILE A 350 12.68 17.52 -10.10
CA ILE A 350 12.83 16.20 -9.45
C ILE A 350 14.26 15.99 -8.98
N THR A 351 15.26 16.39 -9.77
CA THR A 351 16.67 16.39 -9.39
C THR A 351 16.87 17.16 -8.08
N ALA A 352 16.30 18.37 -7.97
CA ALA A 352 16.39 19.18 -6.76
C ALA A 352 15.79 18.47 -5.53
N SER A 353 14.63 17.84 -5.70
CA SER A 353 13.93 17.13 -4.62
C SER A 353 14.68 15.87 -4.18
N ILE A 354 15.15 15.06 -5.13
CA ILE A 354 15.96 13.86 -4.86
C ILE A 354 17.30 14.25 -4.22
N ALA A 355 17.96 15.32 -4.69
CA ALA A 355 19.27 15.73 -4.18
C ALA A 355 19.18 16.15 -2.71
N ARG A 356 18.13 16.91 -2.35
CA ARG A 356 17.87 17.31 -0.96
C ARG A 356 17.54 16.12 -0.06
N MET A 357 16.67 15.20 -0.52
CA MET A 357 16.38 13.98 0.24
C MET A 357 17.63 13.14 0.42
N THR A 358 18.40 12.93 -0.66
CA THR A 358 19.67 12.19 -0.61
C THR A 358 20.64 12.84 0.36
N ARG A 359 20.77 14.17 0.36
CA ARG A 359 21.60 14.89 1.32
C ARG A 359 21.13 14.68 2.76
N SER A 360 19.84 14.85 3.04
CA SER A 360 19.27 14.70 4.40
C SER A 360 19.49 13.29 4.94
N SER A 361 19.09 12.27 4.16
CA SER A 361 19.19 10.87 4.57
C SER A 361 20.64 10.41 4.73
N MET A 362 21.55 10.90 3.87
CA MET A 362 22.98 10.62 4.03
C MET A 362 23.56 11.30 5.28
N LEU A 363 23.17 12.53 5.58
CA LEU A 363 23.62 13.23 6.78
C LEU A 363 23.16 12.53 8.05
N GLU A 364 21.89 12.12 8.13
CA GLU A 364 21.38 11.34 9.26
C GLU A 364 22.20 10.06 9.45
N VAL A 365 22.38 9.29 8.37
CA VAL A 365 23.05 7.99 8.43
C VAL A 365 24.54 8.10 8.77
N ILE A 366 25.27 9.11 8.29
CA ILE A 366 26.71 9.26 8.55
C ILE A 366 27.02 9.44 10.06
N HIS A 367 26.07 9.94 10.84
CA HIS A 367 26.21 10.17 12.28
C HIS A 367 25.79 8.97 13.15
N GLU A 368 25.40 7.85 12.54
CA GLU A 368 24.99 6.64 13.28
C GLU A 368 26.19 5.88 13.89
N ASP A 369 25.96 5.25 15.06
CA ASP A 369 27.00 4.55 15.83
C ASP A 369 27.71 3.44 15.04
N TYR A 370 26.98 2.74 14.16
CA TYR A 370 27.56 1.67 13.35
C TYR A 370 28.51 2.21 12.26
N ILE A 371 28.33 3.46 11.81
CA ILE A 371 29.25 4.15 10.89
C ILE A 371 30.53 4.54 11.64
N ILE A 372 30.40 5.11 12.85
CA ILE A 372 31.55 5.43 13.71
C ILE A 372 32.36 4.17 14.00
N THR A 373 31.67 3.08 14.36
CA THR A 373 32.29 1.77 14.59
C THR A 373 33.02 1.25 13.35
N ALA A 374 32.44 1.41 12.16
CA ALA A 374 33.07 1.00 10.92
C ALA A 374 34.36 1.81 10.64
N LYS A 375 34.33 3.13 10.87
CA LYS A 375 35.52 4.00 10.77
C LYS A 375 36.59 3.62 11.80
N ALA A 376 36.20 3.36 13.05
CA ALA A 376 37.11 2.95 14.13
C ALA A 376 37.81 1.61 13.84
N LYS A 377 37.19 0.72 13.05
CA LYS A 377 37.80 -0.52 12.55
C LYS A 377 38.79 -0.31 11.39
N GLY A 378 39.08 0.93 10.99
CA GLY A 378 40.04 1.26 9.93
C GLY A 378 39.51 1.06 8.51
N LEU A 379 38.19 0.95 8.32
CA LEU A 379 37.61 0.91 6.97
C LEU A 379 37.79 2.26 6.28
N ASN A 380 38.20 2.24 5.01
CA ASN A 380 38.33 3.48 4.23
C ASN A 380 36.97 4.19 4.08
N GLU A 381 37.01 5.52 3.97
CA GLU A 381 35.81 6.36 3.95
C GLU A 381 34.88 6.00 2.79
N PHE A 382 35.44 5.71 1.61
CA PHE A 382 34.67 5.30 0.43
C PHE A 382 33.85 4.02 0.67
N LYS A 383 34.44 2.99 1.30
CA LYS A 383 33.75 1.73 1.61
C LYS A 383 32.74 1.90 2.74
N VAL A 384 33.03 2.77 3.71
CA VAL A 384 32.05 3.13 4.75
C VAL A 384 30.83 3.78 4.11
N ILE A 385 31.01 4.77 3.24
CA ILE A 385 29.92 5.46 2.56
C ILE A 385 29.15 4.50 1.66
N THR A 386 29.83 3.84 0.71
CA THR A 386 29.16 3.05 -0.32
C THR A 386 28.48 1.78 0.21
N LYS A 387 29.11 1.09 1.17
CA LYS A 387 28.60 -0.20 1.67
C LYS A 387 27.69 -0.05 2.89
N HIS A 388 27.94 0.93 3.76
CA HIS A 388 27.23 1.06 5.04
C HIS A 388 26.27 2.23 5.07
N ALA A 389 26.66 3.41 4.54
CA ALA A 389 25.79 4.59 4.60
C ALA A 389 24.70 4.57 3.52
N ILE A 390 25.10 4.45 2.24
CA ILE A 390 24.17 4.51 1.09
C ILE A 390 23.03 3.50 1.26
N ARG A 391 23.34 2.23 1.59
CA ARG A 391 22.32 1.18 1.71
C ARG A 391 21.16 1.57 2.65
N ASN A 392 21.45 2.23 3.77
CA ASN A 392 20.41 2.64 4.72
C ASN A 392 19.76 3.97 4.31
N ALA A 393 20.52 4.91 3.75
CA ALA A 393 20.00 6.16 3.23
C ALA A 393 19.07 5.95 2.01
N MET A 394 19.23 4.86 1.25
CA MET A 394 18.41 4.58 0.07
C MET A 394 16.94 4.34 0.38
N ILE A 395 16.57 3.96 1.60
CA ILE A 395 15.16 3.68 1.96
C ILE A 395 14.27 4.90 1.69
N PRO A 396 14.49 6.08 2.34
CA PRO A 396 13.72 7.28 2.05
C PRO A 396 13.95 7.85 0.63
N ILE A 397 15.14 7.66 0.06
CA ILE A 397 15.45 8.13 -1.30
C ILE A 397 14.59 7.41 -2.34
N ILE A 398 14.44 6.09 -2.22
CA ILE A 398 13.57 5.29 -3.10
C ILE A 398 12.11 5.72 -2.95
N THR A 399 11.66 6.04 -1.74
CA THR A 399 10.32 6.58 -1.49
C THR A 399 10.06 7.84 -2.31
N VAL A 400 10.98 8.81 -2.21
CA VAL A 400 10.84 10.10 -2.88
C VAL A 400 10.94 9.93 -4.39
N ILE A 401 11.89 9.12 -4.87
CA ILE A 401 12.01 8.78 -6.30
C ILE A 401 10.68 8.23 -6.83
N GLY A 402 10.12 7.24 -6.15
CA GLY A 402 8.90 6.59 -6.61
C GLY A 402 7.69 7.51 -6.53
N LEU A 403 7.53 8.29 -5.46
CA LEU A 403 6.44 9.25 -5.34
C LEU A 403 6.49 10.31 -6.46
N LEU A 404 7.67 10.87 -6.73
CA LEU A 404 7.86 11.84 -7.80
C LEU A 404 7.61 11.22 -9.17
N PHE A 405 8.10 9.99 -9.40
CA PHE A 405 7.84 9.26 -10.64
C PHE A 405 6.35 8.97 -10.85
N GLY A 406 5.64 8.54 -9.82
CA GLY A 406 4.18 8.36 -9.86
C GLY A 406 3.45 9.67 -10.19
N GLY A 407 3.92 10.79 -9.65
CA GLY A 407 3.41 12.12 -9.99
C GLY A 407 3.65 12.51 -11.45
N MET A 408 4.82 12.18 -12.02
CA MET A 408 5.11 12.44 -13.45
C MET A 408 4.17 11.67 -14.37
N LEU A 409 3.96 10.38 -14.07
CA LEU A 409 3.05 9.55 -14.85
C LEU A 409 1.59 9.96 -14.67
N GLY A 410 1.25 10.49 -13.48
CA GLY A 410 -0.05 11.08 -13.19
C GLY A 410 -0.33 12.40 -13.92
N GLY A 411 0.66 12.93 -14.64
CA GLY A 411 0.48 14.08 -15.51
C GLY A 411 1.66 15.03 -15.45
N ALA A 412 2.66 14.79 -16.31
CA ALA A 412 3.57 15.82 -16.79
C ALA A 412 2.83 16.85 -17.69
N SER A 413 1.55 17.11 -17.40
CA SER A 413 0.56 17.76 -18.26
C SER A 413 1.00 19.14 -18.71
N VAL A 414 1.61 19.89 -17.79
CA VAL A 414 2.16 21.21 -18.05
C VAL A 414 3.31 21.14 -19.05
N THR A 415 4.29 20.25 -18.83
CA THR A 415 5.42 20.06 -19.75
C THR A 415 4.94 19.54 -21.11
N GLU A 416 4.02 18.58 -21.10
CA GLU A 416 3.44 18.03 -22.32
C GLU A 416 2.71 19.10 -23.14
N LYS A 417 1.97 19.99 -22.49
CA LYS A 417 1.31 21.12 -23.16
C LYS A 417 2.30 22.12 -23.74
N VAL A 418 3.33 22.50 -22.98
CA VAL A 418 4.32 23.49 -23.43
C VAL A 418 5.09 23.02 -24.66
N PHE A 419 5.45 21.74 -24.73
CA PHE A 419 6.20 21.17 -25.87
C PHE A 419 5.32 20.48 -26.93
N ASN A 420 3.99 20.63 -26.81
CA ASN A 420 3.00 20.01 -27.70
C ASN A 420 3.20 18.48 -27.87
N ILE A 421 3.38 17.81 -26.74
CA ILE A 421 3.49 16.35 -26.63
C ILE A 421 2.08 15.76 -26.52
N SER A 422 1.77 14.78 -27.36
CA SER A 422 0.52 14.01 -27.27
C SER A 422 0.61 12.90 -26.22
N GLY A 423 0.80 13.28 -24.95
CA GLY A 423 0.79 12.39 -23.79
C GLY A 423 -0.56 12.37 -23.07
N ILE A 424 -0.62 11.65 -21.96
CA ILE A 424 -1.84 11.53 -21.15
C ILE A 424 -2.12 12.82 -20.38
N GLY A 425 -1.08 13.47 -19.86
CA GLY A 425 -1.26 14.72 -19.13
C GLY A 425 -1.89 15.80 -20.00
N SER A 426 -1.45 15.92 -21.26
CA SER A 426 -2.03 16.86 -22.20
C SER A 426 -3.46 16.50 -22.60
N TYR A 427 -3.77 15.20 -22.74
CA TYR A 427 -5.13 14.71 -22.99
C TYR A 427 -6.10 15.05 -21.86
N ILE A 428 -5.71 14.80 -20.60
CA ILE A 428 -6.55 15.12 -19.44
C ILE A 428 -6.81 16.63 -19.36
N VAL A 429 -5.78 17.46 -19.60
CA VAL A 429 -5.94 18.91 -19.60
C VAL A 429 -6.87 19.39 -20.71
N ASP A 430 -6.79 18.85 -21.92
CA ASP A 430 -7.71 19.23 -23.02
C ASP A 430 -9.17 18.92 -22.67
N LYS A 431 -9.40 17.73 -22.12
CA LYS A 431 -10.74 17.25 -21.75
C LYS A 431 -11.30 17.93 -20.50
N GLN A 432 -10.45 18.60 -19.71
CA GLN A 432 -10.89 19.45 -18.61
C GLN A 432 -11.47 20.78 -19.08
N PHE A 433 -10.93 21.38 -20.16
CA PHE A 433 -11.41 22.66 -20.68
C PHE A 433 -12.67 22.53 -21.54
N ILE A 434 -12.90 21.36 -22.13
CA ILE A 434 -14.17 20.97 -22.76
C ILE A 434 -14.70 19.78 -21.94
N PRO A 435 -15.45 20.04 -20.84
CA PRO A 435 -15.71 19.03 -19.81
C PRO A 435 -16.38 17.78 -20.38
N ASP A 436 -15.59 16.74 -20.54
CA ASP A 436 -16.00 15.43 -21.01
C ASP A 436 -15.90 14.45 -19.84
N ILE A 437 -17.04 14.13 -19.23
CA ILE A 437 -17.10 13.38 -17.97
C ILE A 437 -16.40 12.00 -18.09
N PRO A 438 -16.70 11.16 -19.10
CA PRO A 438 -15.98 9.91 -19.32
C PRO A 438 -14.46 10.08 -19.43
N ALA A 439 -14.00 11.08 -20.20
CA ALA A 439 -12.56 11.28 -20.41
C ALA A 439 -11.85 11.77 -19.13
N ILE A 440 -12.46 12.67 -18.35
CA ILE A 440 -11.91 13.15 -17.09
C ILE A 440 -11.87 12.00 -16.06
N LEU A 441 -12.97 11.24 -15.94
CA LEU A 441 -13.04 10.11 -15.01
C LEU A 441 -12.00 9.05 -15.38
N GLY A 442 -11.91 8.69 -16.66
CA GLY A 442 -10.90 7.75 -17.15
C GLY A 442 -9.47 8.23 -16.90
N GLY A 443 -9.21 9.53 -17.08
CA GLY A 443 -7.93 10.16 -16.74
C GLY A 443 -7.59 10.03 -15.26
N VAL A 444 -8.53 10.32 -14.36
CA VAL A 444 -8.34 10.20 -12.91
C VAL A 444 -8.13 8.74 -12.49
N VAL A 445 -8.90 7.82 -13.05
CA VAL A 445 -8.74 6.38 -12.80
C VAL A 445 -7.36 5.91 -13.25
N TYR A 446 -6.90 6.35 -14.43
CA TYR A 446 -5.55 6.08 -14.91
C TYR A 446 -4.48 6.61 -13.93
N ILE A 447 -4.61 7.84 -13.43
CA ILE A 447 -3.68 8.40 -12.45
C ILE A 447 -3.66 7.54 -11.18
N ALA A 448 -4.85 7.17 -10.67
CA ALA A 448 -4.98 6.36 -9.47
C ALA A 448 -4.38 4.96 -9.63
N ILE A 449 -4.60 4.31 -10.79
CA ILE A 449 -3.98 3.02 -11.14
C ILE A 449 -2.46 3.17 -11.21
N THR A 450 -1.97 4.21 -11.87
CA THR A 450 -0.54 4.40 -12.09
C THR A 450 0.20 4.69 -10.79
N ILE A 451 -0.33 5.58 -9.95
CA ILE A 451 0.21 5.84 -8.61
C ILE A 451 0.16 4.56 -7.76
N SER A 452 -0.92 3.77 -7.85
CA SER A 452 -1.03 2.50 -7.13
C SER A 452 0.02 1.49 -7.56
N ILE A 453 0.26 1.35 -8.87
CA ILE A 453 1.31 0.47 -9.41
C ILE A 453 2.68 0.94 -8.93
N VAL A 454 2.95 2.24 -9.02
CA VAL A 454 4.23 2.81 -8.56
C VAL A 454 4.43 2.59 -7.06
N ASN A 455 3.41 2.81 -6.24
CA ASN A 455 3.45 2.52 -4.81
C ASN A 455 3.71 1.04 -4.52
N LEU A 456 3.05 0.13 -5.25
CA LEU A 456 3.29 -1.31 -5.14
C LEU A 456 4.75 -1.66 -5.50
N LEU A 457 5.29 -1.06 -6.56
CA LEU A 457 6.70 -1.26 -6.94
C LEU A 457 7.66 -0.75 -5.87
N ILE A 458 7.41 0.43 -5.29
CA ILE A 458 8.21 0.99 -4.18
C ILE A 458 8.19 0.05 -2.97
N ASP A 459 7.01 -0.41 -2.59
CA ASP A 459 6.81 -1.32 -1.47
C ASP A 459 7.56 -2.64 -1.66
N ILE A 460 7.53 -3.18 -2.88
CA ILE A 460 8.31 -4.35 -3.28
C ILE A 460 9.81 -4.02 -3.20
N LEU A 461 10.26 -2.86 -3.68
CA LEU A 461 11.66 -2.44 -3.58
C LEU A 461 12.12 -2.35 -2.11
N TYR A 462 11.28 -1.87 -1.18
CA TYR A 462 11.64 -1.88 0.23
C TYR A 462 11.85 -3.29 0.78
N ALA A 463 11.09 -4.28 0.33
CA ALA A 463 11.33 -5.67 0.73
C ALA A 463 12.72 -6.18 0.29
N PHE A 464 13.28 -5.63 -0.80
CA PHE A 464 14.62 -5.95 -1.27
C PHE A 464 15.71 -5.18 -0.51
N PHE A 465 15.50 -3.88 -0.22
CA PHE A 465 16.51 -3.03 0.39
C PHE A 465 16.52 -3.07 1.93
N ASP A 466 15.37 -3.32 2.58
CA ASP A 466 15.26 -3.43 4.03
C ASP A 466 15.05 -4.90 4.49
N PRO A 467 16.09 -5.57 5.01
CA PRO A 467 15.96 -6.92 5.55
C PRO A 467 15.06 -7.01 6.79
N ARG A 468 14.73 -5.89 7.46
CA ARG A 468 13.78 -5.84 8.58
C ARG A 468 12.34 -6.02 8.12
N ILE A 469 11.98 -5.53 6.93
CA ILE A 469 10.67 -5.82 6.33
C ILE A 469 10.56 -7.32 6.04
N ARG A 470 11.65 -7.92 5.53
CA ARG A 470 11.74 -9.38 5.35
C ARG A 470 11.61 -10.17 6.65
N SER A 471 12.11 -9.64 7.77
CA SER A 471 12.00 -10.29 9.09
C SER A 471 10.60 -10.14 9.69
N LYS A 472 9.91 -9.02 9.47
CA LYS A 472 8.47 -8.88 9.78
C LYS A 472 7.64 -9.84 8.93
N MET A 473 7.91 -9.97 7.62
CA MET A 473 7.25 -10.94 6.74
C MET A 473 7.52 -12.41 7.10
N LYS A 474 8.66 -12.73 7.73
CA LYS A 474 8.97 -14.08 8.21
C LYS A 474 8.42 -14.39 9.61
N LYS A 475 8.11 -13.36 10.40
CA LYS A 475 7.56 -13.50 11.77
C LYS A 475 6.04 -13.35 11.83
N SER A 476 5.42 -12.74 10.82
CA SER A 476 3.99 -12.81 10.56
C SER A 476 3.67 -14.12 9.85
#